data_AF-A0A222GD61-F1
#
_entry.id   AF-A0A222GD61-F1
#
_cell.length_a   1.000
_cell.length_b   1.000
_cell.length_c   1.000
_cell.angle_alpha   90.00
_cell.angle_beta   90.00
_cell.angle_gamma   90.00
#
_symmetry.space_group_name_H-M   'P 1'
#
loop_
_entity.id
_entity.type
_entity.pdbx_description
1 polymer ?
#
loop_
_entity_poly.entity_id
_entity_poly.type
_entity_poly.pdbx_seq_one_letter_code
_entity_poly.pdbx_strand_id
1 'polypeptide(L)'
;MQSIDRYMDNNCSEQAMTPISNVDIAELEARLSVILPDSYKYLLSNYGLLHTPNVMTKTCDLSVELSQVQDFLSLEDVYSLSKLYEMSGMPKGHILFASDCKGNMFCFKLSDCEIKHTDVPVWFYEHEFHIVKKVSDSFSAWIGDFNKE
;
A
#
# COMPACT_ATOMS: atom_id res chain seq x y z
N MET A 1 -6.96 -8.87 9.27
CA MET A 1 -7.19 -7.80 10.27
C MET A 1 -6.14 -7.87 11.37
N GLN A 2 -6.05 -8.92 12.21
CA GLN A 2 -5.01 -9.02 13.28
C GLN A 2 -3.55 -8.73 12.86
N SER A 3 -3.15 -9.11 11.65
CA SER A 3 -1.81 -8.79 11.11
C SER A 3 -1.59 -7.29 10.92
N ILE A 4 -2.64 -6.55 10.56
CA ILE A 4 -2.60 -5.10 10.38
C ILE A 4 -2.45 -4.44 11.75
N ASP A 5 -3.27 -4.83 12.73
CA ASP A 5 -3.17 -4.32 14.09
C ASP A 5 -1.76 -4.49 14.68
N ARG A 6 -1.16 -5.66 14.48
CA ARG A 6 0.19 -5.97 14.98
C ARG A 6 1.28 -5.17 14.27
N TYR A 7 1.14 -4.95 12.96
CA TYR A 7 2.10 -4.15 12.19
C TYR A 7 2.07 -2.70 12.67
N MET A 8 0.88 -2.18 12.91
CA MET A 8 0.65 -0.82 13.39
C MET A 8 1.21 -0.62 14.80
N ASP A 9 0.98 -1.56 15.71
CA ASP A 9 1.53 -1.53 17.08
C ASP A 9 3.07 -1.51 17.08
N ASN A 10 3.69 -2.32 16.22
CA ASN A 10 5.16 -2.39 16.10
C ASN A 10 5.79 -1.16 15.43
N ASN A 11 5.15 -0.62 14.39
CA ASN A 11 5.74 0.42 13.53
C ASN A 11 5.30 1.84 13.87
N CYS A 12 4.17 2.04 14.56
CA CYS A 12 3.63 3.35 14.88
C CYS A 12 3.84 3.71 16.35
N SER A 13 5.02 4.25 16.67
CA SER A 13 5.28 4.90 17.97
C SER A 13 4.87 6.38 17.87
N GLU A 14 3.62 6.67 18.21
CA GLU A 14 3.10 8.02 18.53
C GLU A 14 3.07 9.09 17.41
N GLN A 15 3.35 8.76 16.15
CA GLN A 15 3.26 9.71 15.04
C GLN A 15 1.91 9.63 14.31
N ALA A 16 1.04 10.60 14.64
CA ALA A 16 -0.07 11.14 13.86
C ALA A 16 -0.84 10.16 12.94
N MET A 17 -1.40 9.09 13.51
CA MET A 17 -2.47 8.31 12.86
C MET A 17 -3.71 9.18 12.73
N THR A 18 -3.89 9.83 11.58
CA THR A 18 -5.13 10.56 11.28
C THR A 18 -6.03 9.61 10.50
N PRO A 19 -7.04 8.99 11.14
CA PRO A 19 -7.94 8.09 10.43
C PRO A 19 -8.59 8.83 9.27
N ILE A 20 -8.59 8.20 8.10
CA ILE A 20 -9.20 8.76 6.91
C ILE A 20 -10.71 8.47 6.97
N SER A 21 -11.52 9.48 6.68
CA SER A 21 -12.97 9.28 6.63
C SER A 21 -13.35 8.34 5.49
N ASN A 22 -14.34 7.50 5.74
CA ASN A 22 -14.93 6.65 4.69
C ASN A 22 -15.47 7.47 3.50
N VAL A 23 -15.77 8.75 3.70
CA VAL A 23 -16.20 9.67 2.63
C VAL A 23 -15.06 9.90 1.63
N ASP A 24 -13.85 10.19 2.10
CA ASP A 24 -12.67 10.40 1.25
C ASP A 24 -12.28 9.10 0.52
N ILE A 25 -12.39 7.95 1.19
CA ILE A 25 -12.16 6.64 0.58
C ILE A 25 -13.19 6.39 -0.53
N ALA A 26 -14.48 6.68 -0.28
CA ALA A 26 -15.53 6.52 -1.27
C ALA A 26 -15.37 7.47 -2.46
N GLU A 27 -14.85 8.69 -2.24
CA GLU A 27 -14.51 9.62 -3.31
C GLU A 27 -13.39 9.05 -4.19
N LEU A 28 -12.34 8.49 -3.58
CA LEU A 28 -11.26 7.82 -4.31
C LEU A 28 -11.78 6.63 -5.13
N GLU A 29 -12.62 5.79 -4.54
CA GLU A 29 -13.28 4.66 -5.22
C GLU A 29 -14.10 5.15 -6.43
N ALA A 30 -14.86 6.23 -6.27
CA ALA A 30 -15.62 6.85 -7.35
C ALA A 30 -14.73 7.40 -8.47
N ARG A 31 -13.63 8.09 -8.11
CA ARG A 31 -12.66 8.64 -9.07
C ARG A 31 -11.93 7.58 -9.87
N LEU A 32 -11.59 6.46 -9.23
CA LEU A 32 -10.93 5.32 -9.86
C LEU A 32 -11.93 4.36 -10.53
N SER A 33 -13.23 4.55 -10.28
CA SER A 33 -14.30 3.62 -10.72
C SER A 33 -14.02 2.18 -10.27
N VAL A 34 -13.57 2.01 -9.03
CA VAL A 34 -13.19 0.72 -8.44
C VAL A 34 -13.56 0.66 -6.98
N ILE A 35 -13.85 -0.55 -6.48
CA ILE A 35 -14.06 -0.82 -5.06
C ILE A 35 -12.74 -1.29 -4.46
N LEU A 36 -12.20 -0.55 -3.50
CA LEU A 36 -10.98 -0.92 -2.79
C LEU A 36 -11.25 -2.08 -1.82
N PRO A 37 -10.24 -2.94 -1.58
CA PRO A 37 -10.39 -4.09 -0.70
C PRO A 37 -10.68 -3.66 0.74
N ASP A 38 -11.56 -4.37 1.42
CA ASP A 38 -11.99 -4.10 2.79
C ASP A 38 -10.79 -4.03 3.76
N SER A 39 -9.81 -4.92 3.60
CA SER A 39 -8.57 -4.88 4.38
C SER A 39 -7.78 -3.57 4.24
N TYR A 40 -7.78 -2.94 3.07
CA TYR A 40 -7.11 -1.66 2.84
C TYR A 40 -7.95 -0.49 3.39
N LYS A 41 -9.27 -0.54 3.22
CA LYS A 41 -10.19 0.44 3.82
C LYS A 41 -10.11 0.42 5.35
N TYR A 42 -10.00 -0.76 5.95
CA TYR A 42 -9.76 -0.92 7.38
C TYR A 42 -8.46 -0.25 7.80
N LEU A 43 -7.37 -0.43 7.05
CA LEU A 43 -6.09 0.22 7.32
C LEU A 43 -6.22 1.75 7.29
N LEU A 44 -6.80 2.31 6.24
CA LEU A 44 -6.98 3.76 6.08
C LEU A 44 -7.94 4.35 7.12
N SER A 45 -9.06 3.69 7.39
CA SER A 45 -10.07 4.20 8.32
C SER A 45 -9.65 4.08 9.79
N ASN A 46 -8.84 3.07 10.14
CA ASN A 46 -8.46 2.83 11.53
C ASN A 46 -7.11 3.45 11.90
N TYR A 47 -6.18 3.54 10.95
CA TYR A 47 -4.81 4.01 11.19
C TYR A 47 -4.40 5.20 10.32
N GLY A 48 -5.06 5.42 9.19
CA GLY A 48 -4.79 6.55 8.30
C GLY A 48 -3.68 6.28 7.28
N LEU A 49 -3.09 7.37 6.78
CA LEU A 49 -1.90 7.31 5.94
C LEU A 49 -0.69 7.03 6.82
N LEU A 50 -0.10 5.85 6.63
CA LEU A 50 1.17 5.50 7.22
C LEU A 50 2.30 6.17 6.44
N HIS A 51 2.74 7.33 6.92
CA HIS A 51 4.12 7.73 6.68
C HIS A 51 4.97 7.02 7.73
N THR A 52 5.62 5.92 7.35
CA THR A 52 6.76 5.44 8.13
C THR A 52 7.81 6.54 8.06
N PRO A 53 8.08 7.28 9.14
CA PRO A 53 9.14 8.27 9.11
C PRO A 53 10.41 7.48 8.83
N ASN A 54 11.18 7.93 7.86
CA ASN A 54 12.52 7.42 7.56
C ASN A 54 13.15 6.85 8.84
N VAL A 55 13.43 5.54 8.86
CA VAL A 55 14.12 4.85 9.96
C VAL A 55 15.54 5.40 10.06
N MET A 56 15.68 6.60 10.63
CA MET A 56 16.95 7.23 10.95
C MET A 56 17.08 7.48 12.46
N THR A 57 16.14 6.99 13.29
CA THR A 57 16.22 7.11 14.75
C THR A 57 15.74 5.86 15.52
N LYS A 58 15.90 4.66 14.96
CA LYS A 58 16.02 3.45 15.79
C LYS A 58 17.26 2.70 15.34
N THR A 59 18.30 2.81 16.14
CA THR A 59 19.49 1.97 16.09
C THR A 59 19.09 0.50 16.19
N CYS A 60 18.83 -0.14 15.06
CA CYS A 60 18.91 -1.57 14.90
C CYS A 60 20.06 -1.84 13.94
N ASP A 61 21.21 -2.08 14.55
CA ASP A 61 22.37 -2.70 13.93
C ASP A 61 21.92 -4.09 13.49
N LEU A 62 21.65 -4.31 12.20
CA LEU A 62 21.72 -5.63 11.59
C LEU A 62 21.70 -5.51 10.06
N SER A 63 22.76 -6.01 9.45
CA SER A 63 22.93 -6.28 8.03
C SER A 63 21.84 -7.20 7.49
N VAL A 64 20.66 -6.66 7.22
CA VAL A 64 19.65 -7.27 6.35
C VAL A 64 19.41 -6.25 5.26
N GLU A 65 19.52 -6.69 4.01
CA GLU A 65 19.08 -5.94 2.85
C GLU A 65 17.55 -5.76 2.90
N LEU A 66 17.08 -4.93 3.83
CA LEU A 66 15.71 -4.49 3.99
C LEU A 66 15.34 -3.63 2.77
N SER A 67 15.11 -4.32 1.66
CA SER A 67 14.02 -3.96 0.75
C SER A 67 12.77 -3.98 1.65
N GLN A 68 12.09 -2.89 2.03
CA GLN A 68 11.71 -1.74 1.24
C GLN A 68 11.15 -0.65 2.16
N VAL A 69 11.55 0.61 1.97
CA VAL A 69 11.00 1.74 2.75
C VAL A 69 9.63 2.08 2.19
N GLN A 70 8.59 1.72 2.92
CA GLN A 70 7.22 1.70 2.40
C GLN A 70 6.45 2.96 2.78
N ASP A 71 6.42 3.92 1.87
CA ASP A 71 5.59 5.10 2.02
C ASP A 71 4.20 4.82 1.42
N PHE A 72 3.16 4.79 2.27
CA PHE A 72 1.79 4.67 1.79
C PHE A 72 1.39 5.97 1.10
N LEU A 73 0.88 5.83 -0.11
CA LEU A 73 0.50 6.97 -0.92
C LEU A 73 -0.77 7.61 -0.36
N SER A 74 -0.79 8.95 -0.35
CA SER A 74 -2.01 9.72 -0.09
C SER A 74 -3.11 9.35 -1.07
N LEU A 75 -4.40 9.51 -0.72
CA LEU A 75 -5.50 9.23 -1.65
C LEU A 75 -5.35 9.98 -3.00
N GLU A 76 -4.85 11.22 -2.95
CA GLU A 76 -4.56 12.00 -4.15
C GLU A 76 -3.40 11.42 -4.97
N ASP A 77 -2.34 10.95 -4.31
CA ASP A 77 -1.20 10.29 -4.93
C ASP A 77 -1.59 8.94 -5.53
N VAL A 78 -2.43 8.16 -4.84
CA VAL A 78 -3.01 6.91 -5.35
C VAL A 78 -3.65 7.17 -6.72
N TYR A 79 -4.48 8.19 -6.85
CA TYR A 79 -5.09 8.54 -8.12
C TYR A 79 -4.07 9.06 -9.14
N SER A 80 -3.29 10.07 -8.76
CA SER A 80 -2.41 10.81 -9.65
C SER A 80 -1.25 9.95 -10.16
N LEU A 81 -0.60 9.19 -9.26
CA LEU A 81 0.48 8.28 -9.60
C LEU A 81 -0.02 7.07 -10.40
N SER A 82 -1.18 6.50 -10.07
CA SER A 82 -1.74 5.42 -10.90
C SER A 82 -1.93 5.86 -12.35
N LYS A 83 -2.42 7.09 -12.57
CA LYS A 83 -2.52 7.66 -13.93
C LYS A 83 -1.17 7.97 -14.54
N LEU A 84 -0.24 8.54 -13.77
CA LEU A 84 1.10 8.88 -14.24
C LEU A 84 1.86 7.64 -14.69
N TYR A 85 1.88 6.59 -13.88
CA TYR A 85 2.56 5.33 -14.21
C TYR A 85 1.92 4.62 -15.40
N GLU A 86 0.58 4.68 -15.52
CA GLU A 86 -0.12 4.18 -16.72
C GLU A 86 0.38 4.90 -17.99
N MET A 87 0.66 6.21 -17.92
CA MET A 87 1.24 6.97 -19.04
C MET A 87 2.72 6.65 -19.26
N SER A 88 3.46 6.28 -18.22
CA SER A 88 4.89 5.96 -18.27
C SER A 88 5.22 4.54 -18.73
N GLY A 89 4.21 3.68 -18.97
CA GLY A 89 4.40 2.33 -19.48
C GLY A 89 3.90 1.20 -18.56
N MET A 90 3.33 1.53 -17.40
CA MET A 90 2.66 0.55 -16.56
C MET A 90 1.39 0.03 -17.25
N PRO A 91 1.10 -1.28 -17.20
CA PRO A 91 -0.15 -1.81 -17.74
C PRO A 91 -1.37 -1.18 -17.07
N LYS A 92 -2.41 -0.93 -17.87
CA LYS A 92 -3.66 -0.33 -17.38
C LYS A 92 -4.33 -1.19 -16.31
N GLY A 93 -5.11 -0.53 -15.46
CA GLY A 93 -5.91 -1.20 -14.44
C GLY A 93 -5.13 -1.67 -13.22
N HIS A 94 -4.11 -0.91 -12.85
CA HIS A 94 -3.40 -1.07 -11.59
C HIS A 94 -3.57 0.17 -10.73
N ILE A 95 -3.92 -0.02 -9.46
CA ILE A 95 -4.07 1.04 -8.47
C ILE A 95 -2.84 1.03 -7.58
N LEU A 96 -2.01 2.07 -7.64
CA LEU A 96 -0.85 2.22 -6.77
C LEU A 96 -1.31 2.62 -5.37
N PHE A 97 -0.75 2.01 -4.32
CA PHE A 97 -1.12 2.34 -2.94
C PHE A 97 0.08 2.55 -2.00
N ALA A 98 1.27 2.08 -2.39
CA ALA A 98 2.50 2.31 -1.64
C ALA A 98 3.72 2.39 -2.57
N SER A 99 4.78 3.04 -2.11
CA SER A 99 6.04 3.24 -2.83
C SER A 99 7.22 2.75 -1.99
N ASP A 100 8.26 2.23 -2.65
CA ASP A 100 9.55 1.89 -2.01
C ASP A 100 10.52 3.10 -1.92
N CYS A 101 10.08 4.32 -2.24
CA CYS A 101 10.93 5.51 -2.41
C CYS A 101 12.06 5.39 -3.47
N LYS A 102 12.25 4.22 -4.09
CA LYS A 102 13.21 3.95 -5.18
C LYS A 102 12.57 3.99 -6.57
N GLY A 103 11.30 4.40 -6.67
CA GLY A 103 10.52 4.42 -7.90
C GLY A 103 9.73 3.14 -8.16
N ASN A 104 9.92 2.09 -7.37
CA ASN A 104 9.07 0.91 -7.40
C ASN A 104 7.77 1.16 -6.64
N MET A 105 6.68 0.57 -7.13
CA MET A 105 5.34 0.83 -6.63
C MET A 105 4.61 -0.46 -6.31
N PHE A 106 3.88 -0.48 -5.20
CA PHE A 106 2.92 -1.53 -4.88
C PHE A 106 1.55 -1.16 -5.39
N CYS A 107 0.87 -2.15 -5.96
CA CYS A 107 -0.41 -1.93 -6.60
C CYS A 107 -1.39 -3.09 -6.44
N PHE A 108 -2.66 -2.76 -6.57
CA PHE A 108 -3.76 -3.71 -6.74
C PHE A 108 -4.16 -3.77 -8.21
N LYS A 109 -4.63 -4.93 -8.67
CA LYS A 109 -5.27 -5.03 -9.98
C LYS A 109 -6.75 -4.74 -9.86
N LEU A 110 -7.27 -3.88 -10.74
CA LEU A 110 -8.70 -3.58 -10.82
C LEU A 110 -9.54 -4.85 -10.91
N SER A 111 -9.13 -5.79 -11.76
CA SER A 111 -9.86 -7.06 -11.96
C SER A 111 -9.92 -7.93 -10.69
N ASP A 112 -8.91 -7.85 -9.81
CA ASP A 112 -8.93 -8.58 -8.54
C ASP A 112 -9.88 -7.89 -7.54
N CYS A 113 -9.92 -6.56 -7.53
CA CYS A 113 -10.82 -5.75 -6.72
C CYS A 113 -12.31 -5.95 -7.07
N GLU A 114 -12.63 -6.18 -8.35
CA GLU A 114 -14.00 -6.47 -8.80
C GLU A 114 -14.51 -7.85 -8.36
N ILE A 115 -13.61 -8.82 -8.16
CA ILE A 115 -13.96 -10.21 -7.82
C ILE A 115 -13.91 -10.44 -6.31
N LYS A 116 -12.90 -9.87 -5.63
CA LYS A 116 -12.62 -10.08 -4.21
C LYS A 116 -12.64 -8.74 -3.47
N HIS A 117 -13.81 -8.36 -2.97
CA HIS A 117 -13.96 -7.12 -2.22
C HIS A 117 -13.32 -7.15 -0.83
N THR A 118 -13.10 -8.32 -0.23
CA THR A 118 -12.58 -8.40 1.14
C THR A 118 -11.07 -8.22 1.20
N ASP A 119 -10.34 -9.00 0.40
CA ASP A 119 -8.88 -9.00 0.40
C ASP A 119 -8.38 -9.45 -0.98
N VAL A 120 -7.41 -8.71 -1.50
CA VAL A 120 -6.91 -8.85 -2.87
C VAL A 120 -5.40 -9.09 -2.87
N PRO A 121 -4.88 -9.77 -3.91
CA PRO A 121 -3.45 -9.91 -4.09
C PRO A 121 -2.74 -8.56 -4.25
N VAL A 122 -1.52 -8.51 -3.71
CA VAL A 122 -0.62 -7.37 -3.86
C VAL A 122 0.37 -7.65 -4.97
N TRP A 123 0.54 -6.66 -5.82
CA TRP A 123 1.44 -6.69 -6.96
C TRP A 123 2.53 -5.63 -6.78
N PHE A 124 3.74 -5.97 -7.17
CA PHE A 124 4.91 -5.08 -7.15
C PHE A 124 5.27 -4.73 -8.59
N TYR A 125 5.26 -3.43 -8.87
CA TYR A 125 5.71 -2.86 -10.11
C TYR A 125 7.16 -2.42 -9.99
N GLU A 126 8.00 -3.07 -10.79
CA GLU A 126 9.41 -2.81 -10.91
C GLU A 126 9.63 -1.78 -12.02
N HIS A 127 9.97 -0.55 -11.64
CA HIS A 127 10.01 0.57 -12.58
C HIS A 127 11.12 0.41 -13.63
N GLU A 128 12.28 -0.13 -13.25
CA GLU A 128 13.42 -0.32 -14.16
C GLU A 128 13.15 -1.29 -15.31
N PHE A 129 12.34 -2.33 -15.06
CA PHE A 129 12.04 -3.38 -16.04
C PHE A 129 10.62 -3.29 -16.60
N HIS A 130 9.78 -2.39 -16.08
CA HIS A 130 8.35 -2.28 -16.40
C HIS A 130 7.57 -3.59 -16.17
N ILE A 131 7.94 -4.36 -15.15
CA ILE A 131 7.33 -5.67 -14.86
C ILE A 131 6.47 -5.57 -13.60
N VAL A 132 5.25 -6.13 -13.67
CA VAL A 132 4.37 -6.31 -12.51
C VAL A 132 4.46 -7.76 -12.04
N LYS A 133 4.93 -7.98 -10.82
CA LYS A 133 5.08 -9.32 -10.19
C LYS A 133 4.13 -9.43 -9.01
N LYS A 134 3.48 -10.59 -8.84
CA LYS A 134 2.67 -10.85 -7.64
C LYS A 134 3.60 -11.09 -6.47
N VAL A 135 3.44 -10.32 -5.40
CA VAL A 135 4.26 -10.46 -4.18
C VAL A 135 3.47 -11.09 -3.02
N SER A 136 2.15 -11.01 -3.06
CA SER A 136 1.30 -11.67 -2.08
C SER A 136 -0.05 -12.06 -2.66
N ASP A 137 -0.63 -13.13 -2.16
CA ASP A 137 -2.00 -13.56 -2.43
C ASP A 137 -3.05 -12.64 -1.83
N SER A 138 -2.66 -11.85 -0.83
CA SER A 138 -3.57 -11.09 0.01
C SER A 138 -2.89 -9.85 0.62
N PHE A 139 -3.60 -8.74 0.72
CA PHE A 139 -3.10 -7.51 1.34
C PHE A 139 -2.80 -7.72 2.83
N SER A 140 -3.71 -8.36 3.55
CA SER A 140 -3.50 -8.70 4.96
C SER A 140 -2.34 -9.68 5.17
N ALA A 141 -2.12 -10.61 4.23
CA ALA A 141 -1.00 -11.54 4.25
C ALA A 141 0.34 -10.81 3.99
N TRP A 142 0.33 -9.84 3.07
CA TRP A 142 1.47 -9.01 2.76
C TRP A 142 1.90 -8.17 3.95
N ILE A 143 0.96 -7.44 4.58
CA ILE A 143 1.21 -6.72 5.85
C ILE A 143 1.68 -7.69 6.95
N GLY A 144 1.11 -8.90 7.00
CA GLY A 144 1.49 -9.93 7.96
C GLY A 144 2.92 -10.43 7.80
N ASP A 145 3.53 -10.33 6.63
CA ASP A 145 4.89 -10.80 6.43
C ASP A 145 5.92 -9.88 7.09
N PHE A 146 5.67 -8.56 7.05
CA PHE A 146 6.47 -7.57 7.79
C PHE A 146 6.39 -7.70 9.32
N ASN A 147 5.44 -8.48 9.85
CA ASN A 147 5.34 -8.75 11.29
C ASN A 147 6.18 -9.93 11.77
N LYS A 148 6.71 -10.73 10.85
CA LYS A 148 7.52 -11.91 11.20
C LYS A 148 9.00 -11.59 11.41
N GLU A 149 9.37 -10.33 11.21
CA GLU A 149 10.72 -9.80 11.46
C GLU A 149 10.93 -9.48 12.94
#